data_AF-A0A7C3QJT2-F1
#
_entry.id   AF-A0A7C3QJT2-F1
#
_cell.length_a   1.000
_cell.length_b   1.000
_cell.length_c   1.000
_cell.angle_alpha   90.00
_cell.angle_beta   90.00
_cell.angle_gamma   90.00
#
_symmetry.space_group_name_H-M   'P 1'
#
loop_
_entity.id
_entity.type
_entity.pdbx_description
1 polymer ?
#
loop_
_entity_poly.entity_id
_entity_poly.type
_entity_poly.pdbx_seq_one_letter_code
_entity_poly.pdbx_strand_id
1 'polypeptide(L)' 'MGGTRDLPGSRPLEVDREEKEGLQLVGPFHSDQWGTFTTVWRFEVADGRILRLDVAAAA' A
#
# COMPACT_ATOMS: atom_id res chain seq x y z
N MET A 1 -1.85 -27.15 9.05
CA MET A 1 -2.25 -26.10 8.09
C MET A 1 -2.91 -24.97 8.88
N GLY A 2 -2.15 -23.93 9.25
CA GLY A 2 -2.70 -22.76 9.91
C GLY A 2 -3.06 -21.72 8.85
N GLY A 3 -4.33 -21.66 8.46
CA GLY A 3 -4.81 -20.61 7.56
C GLY A 3 -4.81 -19.27 8.30
N THR A 4 -4.20 -18.26 7.71
CA THR A 4 -4.35 -16.86 8.09
C THR A 4 -5.85 -16.56 8.15
N ARG A 5 -6.38 -16.28 9.34
CA ARG A 5 -7.79 -15.92 9.48
C ARG A 5 -7.93 -14.46 9.08
N ASP A 6 -8.30 -14.22 7.82
CA ASP A 6 -8.66 -12.89 7.34
C ASP A 6 -9.76 -12.32 8.24
N LEU A 7 -9.55 -11.11 8.77
CA LEU A 7 -10.54 -10.44 9.59
C LEU A 7 -11.66 -9.93 8.68
N PRO A 8 -12.95 -10.17 9.00
CA PRO A 8 -14.03 -9.63 8.20
C PRO A 8 -13.96 -8.09 8.20
N GLY A 9 -13.64 -7.52 7.04
CA GLY A 9 -13.52 -6.08 6.81
C GLY A 9 -12.11 -5.58 6.46
N SER A 10 -11.04 -6.37 6.67
CA SER A 10 -9.70 -5.99 6.21
C SER A 10 -9.49 -6.44 4.78
N ARG A 11 -9.54 -5.52 3.81
CA ARG A 11 -9.03 -5.79 2.46
C ARG A 11 -7.51 -5.60 2.48
N PRO A 12 -6.73 -6.55 1.94
CA PRO A 12 -5.29 -6.36 1.78
C PRO A 12 -5.03 -5.18 0.83
N LEU A 13 -3.88 -4.53 1.00
CA LEU A 13 -3.40 -3.56 0.03
C LEU A 13 -3.12 -4.29 -1.29
N GLU A 14 -3.80 -3.89 -2.36
CA GLU A 14 -3.50 -4.37 -3.70
C GLU A 14 -2.34 -3.55 -4.28
N VAL A 15 -1.35 -4.25 -4.84
CA VAL A 15 -0.16 -3.64 -5.45
C VAL A 15 -0.11 -4.06 -6.90
N ASP A 16 -0.23 -3.10 -7.80
CA ASP A 16 -0.13 -3.31 -9.24
C ASP A 16 1.33 -3.29 -9.71
N ARG A 17 2.13 -2.39 -9.10
CA ARG A 17 3.51 -2.17 -9.51
C ARG A 17 4.41 -1.85 -8.32
N GLU A 18 5.59 -2.45 -8.35
CA GLU A 18 6.71 -2.11 -7.48
C GLU A 18 7.76 -1.34 -8.28
N GLU A 19 8.31 -0.29 -7.67
CA GLU A 19 9.36 0.53 -8.24
C GLU A 19 10.42 0.86 -7.18
N LYS A 20 11.59 1.32 -7.62
CA LYS A 20 12.70 1.76 -6.75
C LYS A 20 13.08 0.72 -5.70
N GLU A 21 13.21 -0.54 -6.12
CA GLU A 21 13.65 -1.64 -5.25
C GLU A 21 12.75 -1.80 -4.01
N GLY A 22 11.43 -1.69 -4.22
CA GLY A 22 10.44 -1.83 -3.14
C GLY A 22 10.20 -0.55 -2.33
N LEU A 23 10.93 0.54 -2.58
CA LEU A 23 10.72 1.83 -1.90
C LEU A 23 9.56 2.63 -2.48
N GLN A 24 8.96 2.17 -3.58
CA GLN A 24 7.75 2.76 -4.13
C GLN A 24 6.77 1.69 -4.59
N LEU A 25 5.53 1.76 -4.14
CA LEU A 25 4.44 0.89 -4.55
C LEU A 25 3.34 1.71 -5.20
N VAL A 26 2.70 1.15 -6.22
CA VAL A 26 1.56 1.75 -6.90
C VAL A 26 0.44 0.72 -6.97
N GLY A 27 -0.78 1.14 -6.69
CA GLY A 27 -1.95 0.26 -6.70
C GLY A 27 -3.24 0.97 -6.35
N PRO A 28 -4.38 0.28 -6.46
CA PRO A 28 -5.68 0.88 -6.17
C PRO A 28 -5.89 1.00 -4.65
N PHE A 29 -6.39 2.14 -4.24
CA PHE A 29 -6.87 2.37 -2.89
C PHE A 29 -8.38 2.59 -2.93
N HIS A 30 -9.11 1.79 -2.15
CA HIS A 30 -10.55 1.90 -2.02
C HIS A 30 -10.91 2.74 -0.80
N SER A 31 -11.69 3.81 -1.02
CA SER A 31 -12.31 4.60 0.02
C SER A 31 -13.83 4.54 -0.12
N ASP A 32 -14.53 4.26 0.98
CA ASP A 32 -15.99 4.32 1.01
C ASP A 32 -16.51 5.74 0.70
N GLN A 33 -15.71 6.77 0.99
CA GLN A 33 -16.10 8.16 0.77
C GLN A 33 -15.76 8.66 -0.63
N TRP A 34 -14.63 8.23 -1.21
CA TRP A 34 -14.09 8.81 -2.46
C TRP A 34 -14.02 7.81 -3.63
N GLY A 35 -14.47 6.58 -3.43
CA GLY A 35 -14.37 5.51 -4.43
C GLY A 35 -12.96 4.93 -4.51
N THR A 36 -12.63 4.34 -5.66
CA THR A 36 -11.33 3.72 -5.89
C THR A 36 -10.44 4.65 -6.71
N PHE A 37 -9.22 4.89 -6.26
CA PHE A 37 -8.23 5.69 -6.98
C PHE A 37 -6.84 5.06 -6.89
N THR A 38 -6.01 5.29 -7.90
CA THR A 38 -4.62 4.83 -7.89
C THR A 38 -3.84 5.64 -6.86
N THR A 39 -3.05 4.96 -6.05
CA THR A 39 -2.24 5.56 -4.98
C THR A 39 -0.79 5.15 -5.16
N VAL A 40 0.12 6.08 -4.86
CA VAL A 40 1.54 5.83 -4.75
C VAL A 40 1.92 5.89 -3.27
N TRP A 41 2.56 4.83 -2.79
CA TRP A 41 3.19 4.76 -1.49
C TRP A 41 4.71 4.85 -1.68
N ARG A 42 5.36 5.78 -1.00
CA ARG A 42 6.83 5.90 -1.01
C ARG A 42 7.39 5.73 0.39
N PHE A 43 8.42 4.90 0.50
CA PHE A 43 9.04 4.54 1.76
C PHE A 43 10.44 5.15 1.83
N GLU A 44 10.74 5.79 2.95
CA GLU A 44 12.13 6.08 3.33
C GLU A 44 12.51 5.10 4.43
N VAL A 45 13.53 4.28 4.17
CA VAL A 45 13.98 3.22 5.08
C VAL A 45 15.40 3.54 5.55
N ALA A 46 15.61 3.50 6.87
CA ALA A 46 16.95 3.55 7.47
C ALA A 46 17.04 2.51 8.58
N ASP A 47 18.21 1.88 8.72
CA ASP A 47 18.47 0.86 9.74
C ASP A 47 17.41 -0.27 9.74
N GLY A 48 16.93 -0.65 8.55
CA GLY A 48 15.90 -1.67 8.35
C GLY A 48 14.50 -1.28 8.82
N ARG A 49 14.24 0.00 9.09
CA ARG A 49 12.95 0.52 9.55
C ARG A 49 12.42 1.59 8.60
N ILE A 50 11.11 1.59 8.39
CA ILE A 50 10.41 2.66 7.67
C ILE A 50 10.42 3.89 8.57
N LEU A 51 11.15 4.93 8.16
CA LEU A 51 11.17 6.24 8.81
C LEU A 51 10.07 7.15 8.30
N ARG A 52 9.73 7.03 7.00
CA ARG A 52 8.69 7.84 6.37
C ARG A 52 7.87 7.01 5.39
N LEU A 53 6.58 7.29 5.37
CA LEU A 53 5.63 6.83 4.36
C LEU A 53 4.91 8.05 3.79
N ASP A 54 5.19 8.37 2.54
CA ASP A 54 4.38 9.33 1.79
C ASP A 54 3.28 8.58 1.05
N VAL A 55 2.06 9.12 1.09
CA VAL A 55 0.90 8.59 0.36
C VAL A 55 0.34 9.71 -0.50
N ALA A 56 0.19 9.44 -1.79
CA ALA A 56 -0.40 10.39 -2.73
C ALA A 56 -1.32 9.67 -3.71
N ALA A 57 -2.45 10.29 -4.03
CA ALA A 57 -3.23 9.87 -5.19
C ALA A 57 -2.41 10.11 -6.46
N ALA A 58 -2.34 9.11 -7.33
CA ALA A 58 -1.81 9.26 -8.67
C ALA A 58 -2.91 9.85 -9.58
N ALA A 59 -2.52 10.80 -10.43
CA ALA A 59 -3.39 11.33 -11.49
C ALA A 59 -3.40 10.40 -12.70
#